data_AF-A0A2A4RLE2-F1
#
_entry.id   AF-A0A2A4RLE2-F1
#
_cell.length_a   1.000
_cell.length_b   1.000
_cell.length_c   1.000
_cell.angle_alpha   90.00
_cell.angle_beta   90.00
_cell.angle_gamma   90.00
#
_symmetry.space_group_name_H-M   'P 1'
#
loop_
_entity.id
_entity.type
_entity.pdbx_description
1 polymer ?
#
loop_
_entity_poly.entity_id
_entity_poly.type
_entity_poly.pdbx_seq_one_letter_code
_entity_poly.pdbx_strand_id
1 'polypeptide(L)'
;MKAHTTYKIFPKAIEVFINEHYELGTINFGNVENNVKAILQKLKIDDILECQWDVTHLFFFDKIDISKKNNKPSDFDEYANFKFSFTSKIDKNTTKEYEQAIEKLEAEFINKYQNKLEVEFQKFKTQEAKKKKRKEMLTYIFTGLVFVALAAVLVIYKLSQE
;
A
#
# COMPACT_ATOMS: atom_id res chain seq x y z
N MET A 1 -18.67 17.17 19.00
CA MET A 1 -17.88 16.68 17.85
C MET A 1 -17.80 15.16 18.00
N LYS A 2 -18.11 14.38 16.95
CA LYS A 2 -18.07 12.90 17.04
C LYS A 2 -16.62 12.43 17.20
N ALA A 3 -16.40 11.43 18.05
CA ALA A 3 -15.10 10.79 18.17
C ALA A 3 -14.70 10.17 16.83
N HIS A 4 -13.45 10.39 16.42
CA HIS A 4 -12.93 9.88 15.16
C HIS A 4 -11.45 9.56 15.26
N THR A 5 -11.02 8.58 14.48
CA THR A 5 -9.62 8.21 14.30
C THR A 5 -9.37 7.93 12.83
N THR A 6 -8.11 7.90 12.43
CA THR A 6 -7.73 7.65 11.05
C THR A 6 -6.57 6.67 10.99
N TYR A 7 -6.70 5.69 10.11
CA TYR A 7 -5.62 4.74 9.81
C TYR A 7 -5.23 4.83 8.35
N LYS A 8 -3.94 4.61 8.09
CA LYS A 8 -3.47 4.23 6.76
C LYS A 8 -3.56 2.72 6.68
N ILE A 9 -4.17 2.20 5.63
CA ILE A 9 -4.42 0.76 5.45
C ILE A 9 -3.90 0.32 4.09
N PHE A 10 -3.00 -0.65 4.11
CA PHE A 10 -2.54 -1.34 2.92
C PHE A 10 -3.65 -2.24 2.32
N PRO A 11 -3.88 -2.22 0.99
CA PRO A 11 -4.85 -3.13 0.37
C PRO A 11 -4.49 -4.60 0.61
N LYS A 12 -3.20 -4.95 0.67
CA LYS A 12 -2.76 -6.31 1.03
C LYS A 12 -3.22 -6.74 2.43
N ALA A 13 -3.30 -5.83 3.41
CA ALA A 13 -3.81 -6.17 4.73
C ALA A 13 -5.28 -6.56 4.70
N ILE A 14 -6.07 -5.83 3.90
CA ILE A 14 -7.49 -6.09 3.68
C ILE A 14 -7.66 -7.44 3.01
N GLU A 15 -6.92 -7.68 1.93
CA GLU A 15 -6.97 -8.95 1.19
C GLU A 15 -6.61 -10.15 2.08
N VAL A 16 -5.49 -10.09 2.81
CA VAL A 16 -5.09 -11.18 3.71
C VAL A 16 -6.15 -11.45 4.79
N PHE A 17 -6.72 -10.41 5.41
CA PHE A 17 -7.78 -10.61 6.39
C PHE A 17 -9.00 -11.31 5.79
N ILE A 18 -9.45 -10.84 4.62
CA ILE A 18 -10.64 -11.39 3.96
C ILE A 18 -10.40 -12.85 3.60
N ASN A 19 -9.23 -13.17 3.04
CA ASN A 19 -8.86 -14.52 2.63
C ASN A 19 -8.78 -15.51 3.80
N GLU A 20 -8.37 -15.04 4.98
CA GLU A 20 -8.29 -15.87 6.19
C GLU A 20 -9.67 -16.12 6.85
N HIS A 21 -10.62 -15.19 6.72
CA HIS A 21 -11.87 -15.22 7.49
C HIS A 21 -13.12 -15.52 6.67
N TYR A 22 -12.99 -15.48 5.35
CA TYR A 22 -14.07 -15.69 4.39
C TYR A 22 -13.58 -16.62 3.27
N GLU A 23 -14.40 -17.62 2.92
CA GLU A 23 -14.11 -18.51 1.80
C GLU A 23 -14.33 -17.76 0.47
N LEU A 24 -13.23 -17.24 -0.07
CA LEU A 24 -13.16 -16.44 -1.30
C LEU A 24 -13.76 -17.08 -2.54
N GLY A 25 -13.93 -18.41 -2.55
CA GLY A 25 -14.51 -19.13 -3.68
C GLY A 25 -15.94 -18.70 -4.02
N THR A 26 -16.62 -17.99 -3.10
CA THR A 26 -18.05 -17.71 -3.22
C THR A 26 -18.49 -16.28 -2.91
N ILE A 27 -17.66 -15.43 -2.27
CA ILE A 27 -18.11 -14.12 -1.78
C ILE A 27 -17.34 -12.98 -2.46
N ASN A 28 -18.04 -12.19 -3.26
CA ASN A 28 -17.53 -10.93 -3.81
C ASN A 28 -17.85 -9.79 -2.82
N PHE A 29 -16.85 -9.35 -2.07
CA PHE A 29 -16.98 -8.23 -1.12
C PHE A 29 -17.07 -6.86 -1.80
N GLY A 30 -17.07 -6.80 -3.13
CA GLY A 30 -17.12 -5.56 -3.88
C GLY A 30 -15.83 -4.77 -3.75
N ASN A 31 -15.95 -3.47 -3.49
CA ASN A 31 -14.82 -2.54 -3.48
C ASN A 31 -14.07 -2.45 -2.15
N VAL A 32 -12.93 -1.77 -2.15
CA VAL A 32 -12.06 -1.63 -0.97
C VAL A 32 -12.81 -1.11 0.25
N GLU A 33 -13.71 -0.13 0.10
CA GLU A 33 -14.53 0.39 1.20
C GLU A 33 -15.45 -0.71 1.78
N ASN A 34 -16.11 -1.47 0.91
CA ASN A 34 -16.98 -2.57 1.33
C ASN A 34 -16.20 -3.71 2.01
N ASN A 35 -14.98 -3.99 1.56
CA ASN A 35 -14.11 -4.96 2.23
C ASN A 35 -13.78 -4.52 3.66
N VAL A 36 -13.49 -3.23 3.89
CA VAL A 36 -13.27 -2.71 5.26
C VAL A 36 -14.55 -2.75 6.09
N LYS A 37 -15.72 -2.49 5.50
CA LYS A 37 -17.01 -2.69 6.20
C LYS A 37 -17.22 -4.16 6.60
N ALA A 38 -16.86 -5.10 5.74
CA ALA A 38 -16.91 -6.53 6.05
C ALA A 38 -15.94 -6.93 7.18
N ILE A 39 -14.79 -6.26 7.28
CA ILE A 39 -13.89 -6.41 8.43
C ILE A 39 -14.58 -5.95 9.72
N LEU A 40 -15.18 -4.75 9.73
CA LEU A 40 -15.91 -4.25 10.90
C LEU A 40 -17.04 -5.18 11.32
N GLN A 41 -17.79 -5.72 10.37
CA GLN A 41 -18.85 -6.70 10.61
C GLN A 41 -18.30 -8.00 11.20
N LYS A 42 -17.18 -8.52 10.67
CA LYS A 42 -16.52 -9.72 11.23
C LYS A 42 -16.11 -9.50 12.69
N LEU A 43 -15.59 -8.30 12.97
CA LEU A 43 -15.17 -7.89 14.30
C LEU A 43 -16.34 -7.50 15.21
N LYS A 44 -17.58 -7.46 14.71
CA LYS A 44 -18.80 -7.06 15.43
C LYS A 44 -18.67 -5.68 16.07
N ILE A 45 -18.20 -4.71 15.27
CA ILE A 45 -18.04 -3.31 15.68
C ILE A 45 -18.62 -2.34 14.63
N ASP A 46 -19.35 -2.85 13.64
CA ASP A 46 -19.95 -2.06 12.56
C ASP A 46 -21.19 -1.28 13.00
N ASP A 47 -21.80 -1.65 14.11
CA ASP A 47 -22.87 -0.91 14.80
C ASP A 47 -22.33 0.34 15.52
N ILE A 48 -21.10 0.26 16.05
CA ILE A 48 -20.42 1.34 16.77
C ILE A 48 -19.66 2.26 15.79
N LEU A 49 -18.95 1.69 14.82
CA LEU A 49 -18.06 2.41 13.93
C LEU A 49 -18.63 2.56 12.52
N GLU A 50 -18.46 3.75 11.97
CA GLU A 50 -18.61 4.02 10.55
C GLU A 50 -17.24 4.23 9.93
N CYS A 51 -16.99 3.64 8.76
CA CYS A 51 -15.75 3.80 8.02
C CYS A 51 -16.00 4.63 6.76
N GLN A 52 -15.15 5.63 6.54
CA GLN A 52 -15.10 6.40 5.32
C GLN A 52 -13.72 6.30 4.68
N TRP A 53 -13.71 5.95 3.40
CA TRP A 53 -12.50 5.84 2.61
C TRP A 53 -12.16 7.19 1.96
N ASP A 54 -11.05 7.79 2.41
CA ASP A 54 -10.55 9.08 1.99
C ASP A 54 -9.44 8.88 0.93
N VAL A 55 -9.85 8.83 -0.34
CA VAL A 55 -8.96 8.61 -1.48
C VAL A 55 -9.04 9.75 -2.47
N THR A 56 -7.87 10.28 -2.81
CA THR A 56 -7.70 11.29 -3.85
C THR A 56 -7.83 10.67 -5.24
N HIS A 57 -8.38 11.42 -6.20
CA HIS A 57 -8.58 10.93 -7.57
C HIS A 57 -7.27 10.52 -8.27
N LEU A 58 -6.12 11.02 -7.79
CA LEU A 58 -4.78 10.68 -8.30
C LEU A 58 -4.49 9.17 -8.25
N PHE A 59 -5.08 8.42 -7.31
CA PHE A 59 -4.87 6.97 -7.20
C PHE A 59 -5.49 6.15 -8.34
N PHE A 60 -6.28 6.79 -9.21
CA PHE A 60 -7.00 6.12 -10.30
C PHE A 60 -6.62 6.63 -11.69
N PHE A 61 -5.79 7.67 -11.79
CA PHE A 61 -5.61 8.42 -13.03
C PHE A 61 -5.00 7.60 -14.18
N ASP A 62 -4.19 6.59 -13.85
CA ASP A 62 -3.51 5.70 -14.80
C ASP A 62 -4.27 4.38 -15.04
N LYS A 63 -5.46 4.20 -14.43
CA LYS A 63 -6.21 2.93 -14.44
C LYS A 63 -7.48 3.05 -15.28
N ILE A 64 -7.60 2.19 -16.30
CA ILE A 64 -8.81 2.07 -17.10
C ILE A 64 -9.86 1.27 -16.29
N ASP A 65 -11.12 1.73 -16.28
CA ASP A 65 -12.28 1.10 -15.62
C ASP A 65 -12.24 0.98 -14.08
N ILE A 66 -11.21 1.53 -13.42
CA ILE A 66 -11.09 1.55 -11.96
C ILE A 66 -11.53 2.92 -11.42
N SER A 67 -12.42 2.92 -10.43
CA SER A 67 -12.94 4.14 -9.80
C SER A 67 -13.18 3.93 -8.30
N LYS A 68 -13.50 4.99 -7.56
CA LYS A 68 -13.87 4.88 -6.13
C LYS A 68 -15.01 3.88 -5.88
N LYS A 69 -15.96 3.75 -6.83
CA LYS A 69 -17.10 2.83 -6.71
C LYS A 69 -16.78 1.42 -7.22
N ASN A 70 -15.89 1.31 -8.21
CA ASN A 70 -15.52 0.05 -8.85
C ASN A 70 -14.00 -0.16 -8.75
N ASN A 71 -13.57 -0.87 -7.72
CA ASN A 71 -12.17 -1.25 -7.50
C ASN A 71 -12.14 -2.53 -6.67
N LYS A 72 -10.97 -3.14 -6.54
CA LYS A 72 -10.65 -4.27 -5.67
C LYS A 72 -9.28 -4.02 -5.03
N PRO A 73 -8.97 -4.62 -3.87
CA PRO A 73 -7.63 -4.49 -3.27
C PRO A 73 -6.49 -4.82 -4.26
N SER A 74 -6.68 -5.83 -5.11
CA SER A 74 -5.72 -6.28 -6.14
C SER A 74 -5.48 -5.29 -7.28
N ASP A 75 -6.33 -4.26 -7.43
CA ASP A 75 -6.21 -3.26 -8.50
C ASP A 75 -5.10 -2.23 -8.20
N PHE A 76 -4.58 -2.25 -6.97
CA PHE A 76 -3.62 -1.30 -6.45
C PHE A 76 -2.30 -1.99 -6.08
N ASP A 77 -1.23 -1.19 -5.97
CA ASP A 77 0.02 -1.65 -5.37
C ASP A 77 -0.24 -2.21 -3.97
N GLU A 78 0.32 -3.38 -3.66
CA GLU A 78 0.11 -4.07 -2.39
C GLU A 78 0.46 -3.20 -1.17
N TYR A 79 1.39 -2.25 -1.32
CA TYR A 79 1.81 -1.29 -0.30
C TYR A 79 1.27 0.13 -0.53
N ALA A 80 0.23 0.30 -1.35
CA ALA A 80 -0.50 1.55 -1.42
C ALA A 80 -1.09 1.88 -0.04
N ASN A 81 -0.87 3.10 0.44
CA ASN A 81 -1.32 3.52 1.78
C ASN A 81 -2.61 4.33 1.67
N PHE A 82 -3.75 3.65 1.72
CA PHE A 82 -5.04 4.32 1.68
C PHE A 82 -5.45 4.85 3.04
N LYS A 83 -6.02 6.05 3.08
CA LYS A 83 -6.47 6.66 4.32
C LYS A 83 -7.94 6.31 4.58
N PHE A 84 -8.22 5.83 5.79
CA PHE A 84 -9.56 5.51 6.25
C PHE A 84 -9.84 6.24 7.56
N SER A 85 -10.99 6.91 7.61
CA SER A 85 -11.48 7.56 8.81
C SER A 85 -12.57 6.70 9.44
N PHE A 86 -12.44 6.44 10.74
CA PHE A 86 -13.41 5.70 11.54
C PHE A 86 -14.05 6.66 12.51
N THR A 87 -15.38 6.80 12.44
CA THR A 87 -16.17 7.74 13.24
C THR A 87 -17.21 6.99 14.06
N SER A 88 -17.49 7.45 15.28
CA SER A 88 -18.58 6.88 16.08
C SER A 88 -19.94 7.13 15.43
N LYS A 89 -20.75 6.07 15.28
CA LYS A 89 -22.16 6.18 14.86
C LYS A 89 -23.06 6.68 15.97
N ILE A 90 -22.68 6.46 17.22
CA ILE A 90 -23.50 6.77 18.39
C ILE A 90 -23.31 8.26 18.73
N ASP A 91 -24.40 9.02 18.69
CA ASP A 91 -24.40 10.48 18.94
C ASP A 91 -24.19 10.85 20.42
N LYS A 92 -24.28 9.89 21.34
CA LYS A 92 -24.12 10.10 22.78
C LYS A 92 -22.74 9.63 23.24
N ASN A 93 -22.13 10.38 24.14
CA ASN A 93 -20.80 10.20 24.74
C ASN A 93 -20.58 8.83 25.44
N THR A 94 -20.59 7.73 24.71
CA THR A 94 -19.89 6.50 25.13
C THR A 94 -18.53 6.46 24.47
N THR A 95 -17.66 7.41 24.86
CA THR A 95 -16.23 7.41 24.49
C THR A 95 -15.62 6.04 24.74
N LYS A 96 -16.06 5.35 25.80
CA LYS A 96 -15.62 4.01 26.16
C LYS A 96 -15.97 2.91 25.14
N GLU A 97 -17.18 2.90 24.59
CA GLU A 97 -17.58 1.89 23.58
C GLU A 97 -16.81 2.12 22.27
N TYR A 98 -16.65 3.38 21.90
CA TYR A 98 -15.81 3.78 20.78
C TYR A 98 -14.34 3.36 21.00
N GLU A 99 -13.76 3.69 22.15
CA GLU A 99 -12.39 3.30 22.50
C GLU A 99 -12.20 1.79 22.47
N GLN A 100 -13.13 1.01 23.04
CA GLN A 100 -13.09 -0.45 22.99
C GLN A 100 -13.20 -1.00 21.56
N ALA A 101 -14.05 -0.40 20.72
CA ALA A 101 -14.14 -0.79 19.31
C ALA A 101 -12.86 -0.47 18.54
N ILE A 102 -12.21 0.66 18.83
CA ILE A 102 -10.91 1.03 18.27
C ILE A 102 -9.81 0.09 18.76
N GLU A 103 -9.71 -0.19 20.05
CA GLU A 103 -8.74 -1.15 20.60
C GLU A 103 -8.90 -2.53 19.96
N LYS A 104 -10.13 -2.98 19.74
CA LYS A 104 -10.40 -4.24 19.05
C LYS A 104 -9.97 -4.20 17.58
N LEU A 105 -10.29 -3.13 16.86
CA LEU A 105 -9.84 -2.92 15.47
C LEU A 105 -8.31 -2.92 15.40
N GLU A 106 -7.64 -2.26 16.34
CA GLU A 106 -6.18 -2.19 16.40
C GLU A 106 -5.57 -3.56 16.69
N ALA A 107 -6.05 -4.27 17.70
CA ALA A 107 -5.52 -5.56 18.10
C ALA A 107 -5.76 -6.63 17.04
N GLU A 108 -6.98 -6.74 16.53
CA GLU A 108 -7.38 -7.87 15.66
C GLU A 108 -7.08 -7.62 14.19
N PHE A 109 -7.03 -6.37 13.74
CA PHE A 109 -6.76 -6.04 12.34
C PHE A 109 -5.46 -5.26 12.14
N ILE A 110 -5.34 -4.05 12.69
CA ILE A 110 -4.21 -3.15 12.37
C ILE A 110 -2.87 -3.78 12.76
N ASN A 111 -2.71 -4.15 14.04
CA ASN A 111 -1.44 -4.67 14.54
C ASN A 111 -1.12 -6.04 13.95
N LYS A 112 -2.13 -6.87 13.71
CA LYS A 112 -1.94 -8.24 13.21
C LYS A 112 -1.54 -8.29 11.74
N TYR A 113 -2.16 -7.45 10.90
CA TYR A 113 -1.97 -7.50 9.45
C TYR A 113 -1.12 -6.35 8.91
N GLN A 114 -1.23 -5.12 9.44
CA GLN A 114 -0.50 -3.98 8.90
C GLN A 114 0.94 -3.87 9.38
N ASN A 115 1.20 -4.03 10.68
CA ASN A 115 2.55 -3.83 11.21
C ASN A 115 3.56 -4.80 10.57
N LYS A 116 3.11 -6.02 10.24
CA LYS A 116 3.92 -6.99 9.49
C LYS A 116 4.27 -6.49 8.08
N LEU A 117 3.27 -5.94 7.37
CA LEU A 117 3.44 -5.40 6.03
C LEU A 117 4.30 -4.15 6.00
N GLU A 118 4.26 -3.33 7.05
CA GLU A 118 5.14 -2.15 7.14
C GLU A 118 6.62 -2.57 7.24
N VAL A 119 6.92 -3.61 8.01
CA VAL A 119 8.27 -4.20 8.07
C VAL A 119 8.67 -4.82 6.73
N GLU A 120 7.76 -5.54 6.07
CA GLU A 120 7.99 -6.11 4.73
C GLU A 120 8.29 -5.02 3.69
N PHE A 121 7.49 -3.94 3.68
CA PHE A 121 7.66 -2.81 2.79
C PHE A 121 9.00 -2.10 2.98
N GLN A 122 9.45 -1.91 4.24
CA GLN A 122 10.76 -1.31 4.50
C GLN A 122 11.90 -2.19 4.00
N LYS A 123 11.79 -3.51 4.13
CA LYS A 123 12.76 -4.45 3.57
C LYS A 123 12.77 -4.37 2.04
N PHE A 124 11.58 -4.35 1.41
CA PHE A 124 11.43 -4.21 -0.04
C PHE A 124 12.11 -2.93 -0.55
N LYS A 125 11.78 -1.76 0.04
CA LYS A 125 12.42 -0.48 -0.29
C LYS A 125 13.93 -0.51 -0.16
N THR A 126 14.44 -1.14 0.90
CA THR A 126 15.88 -1.28 1.12
C THR A 126 16.54 -2.13 0.03
N GLN A 127 15.89 -3.23 -0.38
CA GLN A 127 16.38 -4.07 -1.47
C GLN A 127 16.34 -3.36 -2.82
N GLU A 128 15.28 -2.62 -3.12
CA GLU A 128 15.19 -1.81 -4.34
C GLU A 128 16.26 -0.73 -4.39
N ALA A 129 16.47 -0.01 -3.29
CA ALA A 129 17.53 0.99 -3.20
C ALA A 129 18.92 0.38 -3.45
N LYS A 130 19.18 -0.82 -2.91
CA LYS A 130 20.43 -1.57 -3.18
C LYS A 130 20.55 -1.97 -4.64
N LYS A 131 19.47 -2.47 -5.27
CA LYS A 131 19.45 -2.81 -6.71
C LYS A 131 19.72 -1.58 -7.58
N LYS A 132 19.08 -0.44 -7.28
CA LYS A 132 19.29 0.82 -7.99
C LYS A 132 20.75 1.28 -7.91
N LYS A 133 21.34 1.30 -6.71
CA LYS A 133 22.77 1.65 -6.52
C LYS A 133 23.70 0.73 -7.32
N ARG A 134 23.44 -0.58 -7.33
CA ARG A 134 24.23 -1.54 -8.14
C ARG A 134 24.11 -1.25 -9.64
N LYS A 135 22.89 -0.96 -10.12
CA LYS A 135 22.66 -0.62 -11.54
C LYS A 135 23.37 0.69 -11.93
N GLU A 136 23.33 1.70 -11.07
CA GLU A 136 24.06 2.96 -11.27
C GLU A 136 25.57 2.71 -11.34
N MET A 137 26.13 1.95 -10.40
CA MET A 137 27.56 1.61 -10.39
C MET A 137 28.00 0.89 -11.67
N LEU A 138 27.23 -0.11 -12.11
CA LEU A 138 27.49 -0.81 -13.38
C LEU A 138 27.43 0.15 -14.57
N THR A 139 26.45 1.05 -14.59
CA THR A 139 26.31 2.05 -15.65
C THR A 139 27.53 2.98 -15.71
N TYR A 140 28.04 3.43 -14.55
CA TYR A 140 29.27 4.22 -14.49
C TYR A 140 30.48 3.46 -15.00
N ILE A 141 30.65 2.19 -14.61
CA ILE A 141 31.76 1.34 -15.07
C ILE A 141 31.70 1.16 -16.59
N PHE A 142 30.53 0.79 -17.13
CA PHE A 142 30.34 0.63 -18.57
C PHE A 142 30.59 1.93 -19.35
N THR A 143 30.08 3.06 -18.84
CA THR A 143 30.29 4.36 -19.47
C THR A 143 31.78 4.72 -19.49
N GLY A 144 32.50 4.50 -18.37
CA GLY A 144 33.95 4.70 -18.31
C GLY A 144 34.72 3.84 -19.30
N LEU A 145 34.37 2.56 -19.44
CA LEU A 145 34.99 1.65 -20.42
C LEU A 145 34.77 2.13 -21.87
N VAL A 146 33.58 2.64 -22.20
CA VAL A 146 33.30 3.20 -23.53
C VAL A 146 34.17 4.43 -23.80
N PHE A 147 34.33 5.33 -22.82
CA PHE A 147 35.23 6.47 -22.96
C PHE A 147 36.69 6.07 -23.18
N VAL A 148 37.18 5.07 -22.43
CA VAL A 148 38.54 4.55 -22.61
C VAL A 148 38.72 3.93 -23.99
N ALA A 149 37.74 3.15 -24.48
CA ALA A 149 37.79 2.57 -25.81
C ALA A 149 37.80 3.64 -26.91
N LEU A 150 36.98 4.69 -26.80
CA LEU A 150 36.98 5.81 -27.74
C LEU A 150 38.32 6.56 -27.75
N ALA A 151 38.90 6.82 -26.58
CA ALA A 151 40.21 7.45 -26.46
C ALA A 151 41.31 6.59 -27.12
N ALA A 152 41.28 5.28 -26.92
CA ALA A 152 42.23 4.36 -27.55
C ALA A 152 42.10 4.36 -29.08
N VAL A 153 40.87 4.34 -29.63
CA VAL A 153 40.63 4.43 -31.07
C VAL A 153 41.18 5.75 -31.65
N LEU A 154 40.96 6.88 -30.97
CA LEU A 154 41.48 8.17 -31.40
C LEU A 154 43.01 8.20 -31.44
N VAL A 155 43.67 7.60 -30.44
CA VAL A 155 45.14 7.50 -30.39
C VAL A 155 45.66 6.62 -31.53
N ILE A 156 45.05 5.44 -31.75
CA ILE A 156 45.44 4.53 -32.83
C ILE A 156 45.27 5.22 -34.20
N TYR A 157 44.14 5.91 -34.41
CA TYR A 157 43.90 6.65 -35.64
C TYR A 157 44.95 7.74 -35.88
N LYS A 158 45.31 8.49 -34.83
CA LYS A 158 46.35 9.52 -34.93
C LYS A 158 47.71 8.92 -35.29
N LEU A 159 48.09 7.82 -34.63
CA LEU A 159 49.34 7.08 -34.93
C LEU A 159 49.34 6.45 -36.33
N SER A 160 48.18 6.13 -36.91
CA SER A 160 48.11 5.60 -38.29
C SER A 160 48.22 6.67 -39.39
N GLN A 161 48.12 7.94 -39.03
CA GLN A 161 48.26 9.07 -39.97
C GLN A 161 49.66 9.72 -39.95
N GLU A 162 50.49 9.35 -38.98
CA GLU A 162 51.94 9.66 -38.94
C GLU A 162 52.74 8.57 -39.66
#